data_AF-A0A918U753-F1
#
_entry.id   AF-A0A918U753-F1
#
_cell.length_a   1.000
_cell.length_b   1.000
_cell.length_c   1.000
_cell.angle_alpha   90.00
_cell.angle_beta   90.00
_cell.angle_gamma   90.00
#
_symmetry.space_group_name_H-M   'P 1'
#
loop_
_entity.id
_entity.type
_entity.pdbx_description
1 polymer ?
#
loop_
_entity_poly.entity_id
_entity_poly.type
_entity_poly.pdbx_seq_one_letter_code
_entity_poly.pdbx_strand_id
1 'polypeptide(L)'
;MIINLTSEQKKILIALKCKDDGKNADAFDSALQGRIDIIHIDTLCGLINLEFMMEGIDEHFEPTQYGIELENLLDAINRPRLAG
;
A
#
# COMPACT_ATOMS: atom_id res chain seq x y z
N MET A 1 7.32 -12.40 6.04
CA MET A 1 8.04 -11.21 6.57
C MET A 1 7.13 -10.43 7.52
N ILE A 2 7.66 -9.58 8.40
CA ILE A 2 6.87 -8.78 9.36
C ILE A 2 6.92 -7.31 8.97
N ILE A 3 5.76 -6.65 8.95
CA ILE A 3 5.62 -5.20 8.73
C ILE A 3 4.85 -4.58 9.89
N ASN A 4 5.18 -3.32 10.21
CA ASN A 4 4.47 -2.56 11.23
C ASN A 4 3.87 -1.29 10.61
N LEU A 5 2.59 -1.37 10.26
CA LEU A 5 1.85 -0.26 9.68
C LEU A 5 1.24 0.62 10.78
N THR A 6 1.35 1.93 10.60
CA THR A 6 0.65 2.93 11.41
C THR A 6 -0.87 2.85 11.23
N SER A 7 -1.63 3.48 12.12
CA SER A 7 -3.10 3.55 12.01
C SER A 7 -3.56 4.20 10.70
N GLU A 8 -2.87 5.25 10.23
CA GLU A 8 -3.20 5.92 8.97
C GLU A 8 -2.91 5.03 7.76
N GLN A 9 -1.74 4.37 7.73
CA GLN A 9 -1.39 3.40 6.70
C GLN A 9 -2.42 2.25 6.63
N LYS A 10 -2.90 1.77 7.77
CA LYS A 10 -3.97 0.75 7.82
C LYS A 10 -5.30 1.25 7.25
N LYS A 11 -5.67 2.51 7.50
CA LYS A 11 -6.90 3.10 6.94
C LYS A 11 -6.83 3.18 5.42
N ILE A 12 -5.71 3.64 4.87
CA ILE A 12 -5.47 3.70 3.42
C ILE A 12 -5.56 2.29 2.84
N LEU A 13 -4.91 1.32 3.48
CA LEU A 13 -4.93 -0.08 3.05
C LEU A 13 -6.34 -0.69 3.05
N ILE A 14 -7.18 -0.33 4.04
CA ILE A 14 -8.60 -0.73 4.08
C ILE A 14 -9.39 -0.07 2.93
N ALA A 15 -9.15 1.21 2.66
CA ALA A 15 -9.81 1.91 1.56
C ALA A 15 -9.47 1.26 0.21
N LEU A 16 -8.19 0.93 -0.01
CA LEU A 16 -7.73 0.20 -1.19
C LEU A 16 -8.37 -1.19 -1.28
N LYS A 17 -8.47 -1.92 -0.17
CA LYS A 17 -9.17 -3.22 -0.14
C LYS A 17 -10.63 -3.10 -0.59
N CYS A 18 -11.33 -2.05 -0.16
CA CYS A 18 -12.70 -1.78 -0.60
C CYS A 18 -12.78 -1.44 -2.09
N LYS A 19 -11.82 -0.68 -2.63
CA LYS A 19 -11.74 -0.34 -4.06
C LYS A 19 -11.40 -1.53 -4.96
N ASP A 20 -10.58 -2.46 -4.45
CA ASP A 20 -10.16 -3.68 -5.19
C ASP A 20 -11.28 -4.71 -5.33
N ASP A 21 -12.43 -4.52 -4.68
CA ASP A 21 -13.59 -5.41 -4.70
C ASP A 21 -13.24 -6.85 -4.25
N GLY A 22 -12.30 -6.95 -3.30
CA GLY A 22 -11.91 -8.22 -2.68
C GLY A 22 -11.06 -9.16 -3.54
N LYS A 23 -10.57 -8.74 -4.72
CA LYS A 23 -9.76 -9.59 -5.62
C LYS A 23 -8.47 -10.08 -4.97
N ASN A 24 -7.85 -9.24 -4.14
CA ASN A 24 -6.58 -9.52 -3.46
C ASN A 24 -6.75 -9.50 -1.93
N ALA A 25 -7.92 -9.94 -1.43
CA ALA A 25 -8.28 -9.85 -0.01
C ALA A 25 -7.25 -10.50 0.92
N ASP A 26 -6.62 -11.59 0.48
CA ASP A 26 -5.57 -12.30 1.22
C ASP A 26 -4.32 -11.44 1.42
N ALA A 27 -3.88 -10.71 0.39
CA ALA A 27 -2.74 -9.80 0.46
C ALA A 27 -3.02 -8.66 1.46
N PHE A 28 -4.20 -8.04 1.37
CA PHE A 28 -4.62 -6.98 2.28
C PHE A 28 -4.73 -7.46 3.72
N ASP A 29 -5.38 -8.61 3.96
CA ASP A 29 -5.58 -9.14 5.31
C ASP A 29 -4.28 -9.56 5.97
N SER A 30 -3.36 -10.15 5.20
CA SER A 30 -2.01 -10.46 5.66
C SER A 30 -1.30 -9.18 6.12
N ALA A 31 -1.26 -8.16 5.26
CA ALA A 31 -0.60 -6.90 5.57
C ALA A 31 -1.22 -6.17 6.79
N LEU A 32 -2.55 -6.21 6.95
CA LEU A 32 -3.26 -5.65 8.12
C LEU A 32 -2.91 -6.39 9.42
N GLN A 33 -2.63 -7.69 9.34
CA GLN A 33 -2.15 -8.51 10.45
C GLN A 33 -0.64 -8.37 10.70
N GLY A 34 0.06 -7.54 9.93
CA GLY A 34 1.49 -7.30 10.05
C GLY A 34 2.36 -8.42 9.48
N ARG A 35 1.79 -9.33 8.69
CA ARG A 35 2.50 -10.45 8.05
C ARG A 35 2.39 -10.31 6.55
N ILE A 36 3.49 -10.45 5.82
CA ILE A 36 3.44 -10.32 4.36
C ILE A 36 4.42 -11.26 3.70
N ASP A 37 3.98 -11.89 2.61
CA ASP A 37 4.82 -12.73 1.75
C ASP A 37 5.28 -11.94 0.53
N ILE A 38 6.37 -12.38 -0.11
CA ILE A 38 6.99 -11.66 -1.24
C ILE A 38 5.98 -11.43 -2.38
N ILE A 39 5.14 -12.44 -2.65
CA ILE A 39 4.10 -12.41 -3.68
C ILE A 39 3.06 -11.32 -3.36
N HIS A 40 2.68 -11.18 -2.09
CA HIS A 40 1.74 -10.14 -1.65
C HIS A 40 2.35 -8.74 -1.70
N ILE A 41 3.66 -8.60 -1.49
CA ILE A 41 4.34 -7.31 -1.64
C ILE A 41 4.19 -6.80 -3.08
N ASP A 42 4.44 -7.62 -4.11
CA ASP A 42 4.31 -7.18 -5.51
C ASP A 42 2.88 -6.72 -5.82
N THR A 43 1.89 -7.50 -5.39
CA THR A 43 0.48 -7.16 -5.57
C THR A 43 0.13 -5.83 -4.91
N LEU A 44 0.45 -5.66 -3.62
CA LEU A 44 0.10 -4.43 -2.89
C LEU A 44 0.86 -3.21 -3.41
N CYS A 45 2.14 -3.35 -3.74
CA CYS A 45 2.91 -2.27 -4.35
C CYS A 45 2.31 -1.84 -5.69
N GLY A 46 1.89 -2.80 -6.52
CA GLY A 46 1.22 -2.51 -7.80
C GLY A 46 -0.09 -1.72 -7.60
N LEU A 47 -0.92 -2.13 -6.64
CA LEU A 47 -2.18 -1.45 -6.33
C LEU A 47 -1.98 -0.04 -5.77
N ILE A 48 -1.01 0.13 -4.86
CA ILE A 48 -0.68 1.44 -4.28
C ILE A 48 -0.13 2.39 -5.35
N ASN A 49 0.76 1.90 -6.23
CA ASN A 49 1.28 2.70 -7.33
C ASN A 49 0.17 3.11 -8.31
N LEU A 50 -0.77 2.22 -8.61
CA LEU A 50 -1.92 2.55 -9.45
C LEU A 50 -2.77 3.66 -8.81
N GLU A 51 -3.08 3.54 -7.53
CA GLU A 51 -3.80 4.59 -6.79
C GLU A 51 -3.03 5.91 -6.78
N PHE A 52 -1.71 5.87 -6.56
CA PHE A 52 -0.87 7.07 -6.58
C PHE A 52 -0.95 7.79 -7.92
N MET A 53 -0.87 7.06 -9.03
CA MET A 53 -0.98 7.65 -10.38
C MET A 53 -2.38 8.22 -10.69
N MET A 54 -3.45 7.66 -10.11
CA MET A 54 -4.82 8.09 -10.37
C MET A 54 -5.28 9.23 -9.47
N GLU A 55 -4.92 9.19 -8.20
CA GLU A 55 -5.50 10.05 -7.14
C GLU A 55 -4.42 10.74 -6.28
N GLY A 56 -3.16 10.30 -6.39
CA GLY A 56 -2.04 10.81 -5.58
C GLY A 56 -1.30 11.99 -6.21
N ILE A 57 -1.57 12.33 -7.47
CA ILE A 57 -0.86 13.37 -8.23
C ILE A 57 -1.85 14.44 -8.67
N ASP A 58 -1.48 15.72 -8.56
CA ASP A 58 -2.30 16.84 -9.01
C ASP A 58 -2.08 17.22 -10.49
N GLU A 59 -2.73 18.29 -10.94
CA GLU A 59 -2.61 18.80 -12.31
C GLU A 59 -1.21 19.35 -12.67
N HIS A 60 -0.35 19.56 -11.67
CA HIS A 60 1.03 20.01 -11.84
C HIS A 60 2.04 18.85 -11.80
N PHE A 61 1.56 17.61 -11.77
CA PHE A 61 2.38 16.42 -11.62
C PHE A 61 3.12 16.35 -10.28
N GLU A 62 2.61 17.05 -9.26
CA GLU A 62 3.17 17.02 -7.92
C GLU A 62 2.35 16.08 -7.01
N PRO A 63 2.99 15.38 -6.05
CA PRO A 63 2.27 14.53 -5.12
C PRO A 63 1.40 15.37 -4.19
N THR A 64 0.12 15.02 -4.12
CA THR A 64 -0.81 15.59 -3.13
C THR A 64 -0.47 15.06 -1.73
N GLN A 65 -1.13 15.60 -0.70
CA GLN A 65 -1.02 15.05 0.66
C GLN A 65 -1.37 13.55 0.69
N TYR A 66 -2.37 13.13 -0.08
CA TYR A 66 -2.72 11.72 -0.21
C TYR A 66 -1.65 10.93 -0.97
N GLY A 67 -1.05 11.51 -2.01
CA GLY A 67 0.11 10.94 -2.70
C GLY A 67 1.27 10.64 -1.77
N ILE A 68 1.64 11.59 -0.91
CA ILE A 68 2.71 11.43 0.10
C ILE A 68 2.37 10.28 1.06
N GLU A 69 1.11 10.15 1.47
CA GLU A 69 0.68 9.06 2.34
C GLU A 69 0.75 7.68 1.65
N LEU A 70 0.42 7.61 0.36
CA LEU A 70 0.57 6.40 -0.46
C LEU A 70 2.04 6.01 -0.63
N GLU A 71 2.94 6.96 -0.87
CA GLU A 71 4.38 6.69 -0.94
C GLU A 71 4.92 6.17 0.40
N ASN A 72 4.50 6.76 1.52
CA ASN A 72 4.87 6.28 2.84
C ASN A 72 4.33 4.87 3.14
N LEU A 73 3.13 4.54 2.64
CA LEU A 73 2.59 3.18 2.72
C LEU A 73 3.40 2.21 1.85
N LEU A 74 3.75 2.62 0.63
CA LEU A 74 4.55 1.84 -0.30
C LEU A 74 5.92 1.49 0.30
N ASP A 75 6.62 2.47 0.89
CA ASP A 75 7.90 2.22 1.56
C ASP A 75 7.73 1.20 2.70
N ALA A 76 6.71 1.35 3.54
CA ALA A 76 6.48 0.44 4.66
C ALA A 76 6.20 -1.01 4.23
N ILE A 77 5.47 -1.20 3.13
CA ILE A 77 5.18 -2.53 2.56
C ILE A 77 6.40 -3.13 1.86
N ASN A 78 7.19 -2.30 1.18
CA ASN A 78 8.33 -2.74 0.37
C ASN A 78 9.62 -2.93 1.18
N ARG A 79 9.76 -2.24 2.32
CA ARG A 79 10.95 -2.25 3.20
C ARG A 79 11.47 -3.65 3.56
N PRO A 80 10.65 -4.68 3.83
CA PRO A 80 11.16 -6.02 4.12
C PRO A 80 12.05 -6.62 3.02
N ARG A 81 11.93 -6.15 1.76
CA ARG A 81 12.80 -6.61 0.66
C ARG A 81 14.25 -6.15 0.78
N LEU A 82 14.47 -5.03 1.45
CA LEU A 82 15.80 -4.46 1.65
C LEU A 82 16.53 -5.06 2.86
N ALA A 83 15.80 -5.80 3.71
CA ALA A 83 16.35 -6.45 4.89
C ALA A 83 16.78 -7.92 4.62
N GLY A 84 16.75 -8.35 3.35
CA GLY A 84 17.19 -9.66 2.88
C GLY A 84 18.66 -9.70 2.49
#